data_AF-A0A252D2P2-F1
#
_entry.id   AF-A0A252D2P2-F1
#
_cell.length_a   1.000
_cell.length_b   1.000
_cell.length_c   1.000
_cell.angle_alpha   90.00
_cell.angle_beta   90.00
_cell.angle_gamma   90.00
#
_symmetry.space_group_name_H-M   'P 1'
#
loop_
_entity.id
_entity.type
_entity.pdbx_description
1 polymer ?
#
loop_
_entity_poly.entity_id
_entity_poly.type
_entity_poly.pdbx_seq_one_letter_code
_entity_poly.pdbx_strand_id
1 'polypeptide(L)'
;MIHHKQQQASASSQSGFTIVESLVAILVASLLLAAIAPVIVLSVATRVQAKRIESATDAAKTYLDGVRSGVITAPSSPITDGTTIADYAPPTVGTLTCGTKTSPCTAPATNLYCVSVDGNDCTTTNINNFVIQAIRFNKATVTTGGTTTNITDPAKGYQLGIRVYRASGFSSDGGNLKKAPSKQPTFTGGTGDRKAPLIEMTTEVSTGATFSDFCERLKVTNPQSTCS
;
A
#
# COMPACT_ATOMS: atom_id res chain seq x y z
N MET A 1 -30.56 -92.07 7.66
CA MET A 1 -29.91 -91.53 8.88
C MET A 1 -29.17 -90.27 8.45
N ILE A 2 -29.78 -89.10 8.69
CA ILE A 2 -29.36 -87.82 8.10
C ILE A 2 -28.64 -87.01 9.18
N HIS A 3 -27.35 -86.73 8.98
CA HIS A 3 -26.58 -85.85 9.86
C HIS A 3 -26.84 -84.39 9.47
N HIS A 4 -27.61 -83.67 10.30
CA HIS A 4 -27.69 -82.21 10.22
C HIS A 4 -26.36 -81.61 10.72
N LYS A 5 -25.58 -81.08 9.78
CA LYS A 5 -24.40 -80.26 10.07
C LYS A 5 -24.89 -78.91 10.61
N GLN A 6 -24.81 -78.71 11.93
CA GLN A 6 -25.08 -77.41 12.55
C GLN A 6 -24.12 -76.36 11.96
N GLN A 7 -24.67 -75.42 11.19
CA GLN A 7 -23.96 -74.20 10.84
C GLN A 7 -23.76 -73.39 12.12
N GLN A 8 -22.49 -73.22 12.52
CA GLN A 8 -22.11 -72.25 13.53
C GLN A 8 -22.54 -70.86 13.03
N ALA A 9 -23.55 -70.28 13.65
CA ALA A 9 -23.83 -68.87 13.51
C ALA A 9 -22.61 -68.10 14.04
N SER A 10 -21.91 -67.41 13.15
CA SER A 10 -20.89 -66.44 13.53
C SER A 10 -21.58 -65.38 14.40
N ALA A 11 -21.27 -65.36 15.70
CA ALA A 11 -21.68 -64.26 16.55
C ALA A 11 -21.04 -62.99 15.98
N SER A 12 -21.85 -62.12 15.39
CA SER A 12 -21.36 -60.79 15.04
C SER A 12 -21.02 -60.10 16.36
N SER A 13 -19.74 -59.90 16.61
CA SER A 13 -19.28 -58.91 17.59
C SER A 13 -19.57 -57.52 17.04
N GLN A 14 -20.85 -57.19 16.87
CA GLN A 14 -21.29 -55.80 16.84
C GLN A 14 -21.11 -55.26 18.25
N SER A 15 -19.87 -54.91 18.58
CA SER A 15 -19.59 -53.93 19.63
C SER A 15 -20.20 -52.63 19.15
N GLY A 16 -21.49 -52.43 19.45
CA GLY A 16 -22.21 -51.22 19.10
C GLY A 16 -21.49 -50.02 19.69
N PHE A 17 -21.23 -49.00 18.88
CA PHE A 17 -20.70 -47.72 19.32
C PHE A 17 -21.44 -47.28 20.59
N THR A 18 -20.71 -47.21 21.70
CA THR A 18 -21.33 -46.73 22.93
C THR A 18 -21.61 -45.24 22.78
N ILE A 19 -22.68 -44.75 23.41
CA ILE A 19 -23.01 -43.31 23.45
C ILE A 19 -21.80 -42.51 23.98
N VAL A 20 -21.04 -43.08 24.91
CA VAL A 20 -19.83 -42.48 25.48
C VAL A 20 -18.72 -42.34 24.43
N GLU A 21 -18.46 -43.36 23.62
CA GLU A 21 -17.47 -43.32 22.54
C GLU A 21 -17.84 -42.29 21.47
N SER A 22 -19.12 -42.23 21.10
CA SER A 22 -19.64 -41.21 20.17
C SER A 22 -19.51 -39.79 20.74
N LEU A 23 -19.73 -39.62 22.05
CA LEU A 23 -19.59 -38.34 22.74
C LEU A 23 -18.13 -37.89 22.78
N VAL A 24 -17.20 -38.79 23.12
CA VAL A 24 -15.76 -38.51 23.10
C VAL A 24 -15.28 -38.18 21.69
N ALA A 25 -15.74 -38.91 20.68
CA ALA A 25 -15.41 -38.63 19.28
C ALA A 25 -15.85 -37.22 18.84
N ILE A 26 -17.06 -36.80 19.20
CA ILE A 26 -17.56 -35.45 18.91
C ILE A 26 -16.75 -34.38 19.68
N LEU A 27 -16.40 -34.62 20.94
CA LEU A 27 -15.54 -33.73 21.70
C LEU A 27 -14.16 -33.57 21.06
N VAL A 28 -13.50 -34.66 20.68
CA VAL A 28 -12.19 -34.61 20.02
C VAL A 28 -12.30 -33.92 18.66
N ALA A 29 -13.31 -34.24 17.85
CA ALA A 29 -13.53 -33.61 16.56
C ALA A 29 -13.78 -32.09 16.70
N SER A 30 -14.58 -31.66 17.68
CA SER A 30 -14.83 -30.24 17.91
C SER A 30 -13.58 -29.48 18.37
N LEU A 31 -12.73 -30.07 19.21
CA LEU A 31 -11.46 -29.49 19.63
C LEU A 31 -10.48 -29.36 18.46
N LEU A 32 -10.40 -30.37 17.58
CA LEU A 32 -9.58 -30.33 16.39
C LEU A 32 -10.05 -29.24 15.41
N LEU A 33 -11.36 -29.11 15.20
CA LEU A 33 -11.92 -28.05 14.36
C LEU A 33 -11.69 -26.66 14.96
N ALA A 34 -11.86 -26.51 16.28
CA ALA A 34 -11.60 -25.25 16.99
C ALA A 34 -10.12 -24.83 16.90
N ALA A 35 -9.19 -25.80 16.90
CA ALA A 35 -7.76 -25.53 16.79
C ALA A 35 -7.33 -25.03 15.40
N ILE A 36 -8.04 -25.40 14.32
CA ILE A 36 -7.70 -25.01 12.94
C ILE A 36 -8.27 -23.62 12.58
N ALA A 37 -9.39 -23.22 13.20
CA ALA A 37 -10.08 -21.97 12.85
C ALA A 37 -9.20 -20.70 12.92
N PRO A 38 -8.33 -20.48 13.92
CA PRO A 38 -7.45 -19.30 13.97
C PRO A 38 -6.51 -19.20 12.77
N VAL A 39 -6.01 -20.32 12.26
CA VAL A 39 -5.08 -20.36 11.12
C VAL A 39 -5.79 -19.96 9.83
N ILE A 40 -7.04 -20.38 9.64
CA ILE A 40 -7.86 -20.01 8.48
C ILE A 40 -8.12 -18.50 8.48
N VAL A 41 -8.54 -17.95 9.62
CA VAL A 41 -8.79 -16.51 9.77
C VAL A 41 -7.52 -15.70 9.49
N LEU A 42 -6.39 -16.15 10.05
CA LEU A 42 -5.08 -15.56 9.81
C LEU A 42 -4.70 -15.56 8.33
N SER A 43 -4.92 -16.68 7.63
CA SER A 43 -4.64 -16.83 6.19
C SER A 43 -5.49 -15.91 5.32
N VAL A 44 -6.79 -15.74 5.65
CA VAL A 44 -7.66 -14.83 4.90
C VAL A 44 -7.25 -13.36 5.13
N ALA A 45 -6.91 -12.99 6.37
CA ALA A 45 -6.49 -11.63 6.70
C ALA A 45 -5.20 -11.22 5.96
N THR A 46 -4.19 -12.10 5.91
CA THR A 46 -2.96 -11.85 5.17
C THR A 46 -3.21 -11.70 3.68
N ARG A 47 -4.09 -12.52 3.08
CA ARG A 47 -4.45 -12.42 1.67
C ARG A 47 -5.14 -11.09 1.33
N VAL A 48 -6.08 -10.65 2.18
CA VAL A 48 -6.77 -9.36 1.98
C VAL A 48 -5.78 -8.19 2.09
N GLN A 49 -4.86 -8.25 3.06
CA GLN A 49 -3.85 -7.23 3.24
C GLN A 49 -2.87 -7.19 2.06
N ALA A 50 -2.40 -8.36 1.58
CA ALA A 50 -1.54 -8.47 0.42
C ALA A 50 -2.22 -7.92 -0.85
N LYS A 51 -3.50 -8.27 -1.07
CA LYS A 51 -4.27 -7.75 -2.22
C LYS A 51 -4.38 -6.23 -2.19
N ARG A 52 -4.49 -5.64 -0.99
CA ARG A 52 -4.57 -4.18 -0.84
C ARG A 52 -3.24 -3.51 -1.14
N ILE A 53 -2.12 -4.09 -0.70
CA ILE A 53 -0.78 -3.59 -1.01
C ILE A 53 -0.50 -3.69 -2.52
N GLU A 54 -0.91 -4.79 -3.16
CA GLU A 54 -0.83 -4.97 -4.61
C GLU A 54 -1.61 -3.86 -5.34
N SER A 55 -2.88 -3.67 -5.00
CA SER A 55 -3.73 -2.62 -5.61
C SER A 55 -3.17 -1.20 -5.39
N ALA A 56 -2.65 -0.90 -4.19
CA ALA A 56 -1.99 0.37 -3.92
C ALA A 56 -0.70 0.55 -4.75
N THR A 57 0.05 -0.53 -4.97
CA THR A 57 1.25 -0.54 -5.80
C THR A 57 0.91 -0.27 -7.26
N ASP A 58 -0.15 -0.90 -7.78
CA ASP A 58 -0.63 -0.66 -9.14
C ASP A 58 -1.13 0.77 -9.33
N ALA A 59 -1.82 1.32 -8.32
CA ALA A 59 -2.21 2.73 -8.31
C ALA A 59 -0.99 3.67 -8.38
N ALA A 60 0.06 3.42 -7.60
CA ALA A 60 1.29 4.21 -7.65
C ALA A 60 2.02 4.11 -8.98
N LYS A 61 2.10 2.92 -9.58
CA LYS A 61 2.70 2.71 -10.90
C LYS A 61 1.93 3.45 -11.98
N THR A 62 0.61 3.33 -11.98
CA THR A 62 -0.27 4.01 -12.94
C THR A 62 -0.12 5.53 -12.83
N TYR A 63 -0.05 6.06 -11.61
CA TYR A 63 0.24 7.48 -11.38
C TYR A 63 1.62 7.88 -11.91
N LEU A 64 2.65 7.09 -11.61
CA LEU A 64 4.02 7.33 -12.09
C LEU A 64 4.08 7.33 -13.63
N ASP A 65 3.42 6.39 -14.29
CA ASP A 65 3.37 6.30 -15.75
C ASP A 65 2.57 7.47 -16.35
N GLY A 66 1.48 7.89 -15.68
CA GLY A 66 0.75 9.11 -16.03
C GLY A 66 1.63 10.36 -15.95
N VAL A 67 2.47 10.46 -14.92
CA VAL A 67 3.43 11.56 -14.76
C VAL A 67 4.54 11.49 -15.81
N ARG A 68 5.09 10.31 -16.09
CA ARG A 68 6.13 10.10 -17.11
C ARG A 68 5.66 10.36 -18.54
N SER A 69 4.41 10.04 -18.84
CA SER A 69 3.79 10.30 -20.14
C SER A 69 3.33 11.75 -20.32
N GLY A 70 3.33 12.55 -19.24
CA GLY A 70 2.85 13.94 -19.26
C GLY A 70 1.33 14.08 -19.24
N VAL A 71 0.57 12.97 -19.16
CA VAL A 71 -0.89 12.99 -19.00
C VAL A 71 -1.28 13.56 -17.63
N ILE A 72 -0.50 13.24 -16.60
CA ILE A 72 -0.61 13.84 -15.28
C ILE A 72 0.49 14.87 -15.15
N THR A 73 0.12 16.12 -14.87
CA THR A 73 1.09 17.19 -14.62
C THR A 73 2.01 16.82 -13.47
N ALA A 74 3.32 17.04 -13.65
CA ALA A 74 4.29 16.86 -12.58
C ALA A 74 3.85 17.65 -11.33
N PRO A 75 3.94 17.06 -10.12
CA PRO A 75 3.64 17.78 -8.89
C PRO A 75 4.46 19.07 -8.81
N SER A 76 3.89 20.12 -8.23
CA SER A 76 4.68 21.29 -7.83
C SER A 76 5.81 20.83 -6.90
N SER A 77 6.99 21.46 -7.01
CA SER A 77 8.11 21.16 -6.11
C SER A 77 7.74 21.62 -4.71
N PRO A 78 7.37 20.73 -3.77
CA PRO A 78 6.98 21.17 -2.45
C PRO A 78 8.19 21.29 -1.52
N ILE A 79 9.37 20.88 -1.99
CA ILE A 79 10.63 20.94 -1.27
C ILE A 79 11.48 22.05 -1.91
N THR A 80 11.70 23.11 -1.14
CA THR A 80 12.55 24.25 -1.50
C THR A 80 13.61 24.58 -0.45
N ASP A 81 13.53 23.89 0.68
CA ASP A 81 14.04 24.24 2.00
C ASP A 81 15.00 23.15 2.54
N GLY A 82 15.53 22.30 1.65
CA GLY A 82 16.53 21.29 1.98
C GLY A 82 15.99 20.03 2.67
N THR A 83 14.67 19.93 2.85
CA THR A 83 14.03 18.70 3.38
C THR A 83 14.22 17.53 2.41
N THR A 84 14.37 16.32 2.94
CA THR A 84 14.45 15.12 2.10
C THR A 84 13.03 14.60 1.80
N ILE A 85 12.89 13.77 0.76
CA ILE A 85 11.62 13.07 0.49
C ILE A 85 11.16 12.25 1.71
N ALA A 86 12.11 11.61 2.42
CA ALA A 86 11.80 10.81 3.60
C ALA A 86 11.24 11.68 4.74
N ASP A 87 11.74 12.89 4.90
CA ASP A 87 11.34 13.80 5.97
C ASP A 87 10.11 14.64 5.64
N TYR A 88 9.71 14.72 4.37
CA TYR A 88 8.54 15.48 3.94
C TYR A 88 7.29 15.10 4.75
N ALA A 89 6.57 16.10 5.25
CA ALA A 89 5.46 15.90 6.19
C ALA A 89 4.30 15.14 5.53
N PRO A 90 3.61 14.25 6.27
CA PRO A 90 2.36 13.67 5.79
C PRO A 90 1.27 14.77 5.72
N PRO A 91 0.24 14.59 4.86
CA PRO A 91 -0.85 15.55 4.77
C PRO A 91 -1.65 15.65 6.06
N THR A 92 -2.29 16.79 6.30
CA THR A 92 -3.21 16.95 7.43
C THR A 92 -4.48 16.10 7.23
N VAL A 93 -5.12 15.71 8.33
CA VAL A 93 -6.38 14.95 8.30
C VAL A 93 -7.58 15.89 8.43
N GLY A 94 -8.77 15.38 8.13
CA GLY A 94 -10.05 16.06 8.32
C GLY A 94 -10.83 16.23 7.02
N THR A 95 -10.34 17.12 6.14
CA THR A 95 -10.97 17.39 4.84
C THR A 95 -10.18 16.72 3.72
N LEU A 96 -10.87 15.93 2.89
CA LEU A 96 -10.33 15.37 1.66
C LEU A 96 -11.26 15.76 0.52
N THR A 97 -10.79 16.67 -0.33
CA THR A 97 -11.56 17.15 -1.48
C THR A 97 -10.74 16.87 -2.73
N CYS A 98 -11.23 15.92 -3.52
CA CYS A 98 -10.65 15.57 -4.81
C CYS A 98 -11.66 15.88 -5.92
N GLY A 99 -11.18 15.95 -7.17
CA GLY A 99 -12.09 15.95 -8.30
C GLY A 99 -12.84 14.60 -8.42
N THR A 100 -13.46 14.36 -9.57
CA THR A 100 -14.17 13.10 -9.79
C THR A 100 -13.21 11.94 -9.98
N LYS A 101 -13.46 10.83 -9.27
CA LYS A 101 -12.82 9.51 -9.40
C LYS A 101 -11.29 9.50 -9.36
N THR A 102 -10.62 9.79 -10.48
CA THR A 102 -9.16 9.71 -10.61
C THR A 102 -8.64 11.07 -11.04
N SER A 103 -8.27 11.89 -10.06
CA SER A 103 -8.05 13.31 -10.25
C SER A 103 -7.19 13.92 -9.13
N PRO A 104 -6.55 15.08 -9.38
CA PRO A 104 -5.84 15.81 -8.33
C PRO A 104 -6.81 16.26 -7.23
N CYS A 105 -6.28 16.35 -6.01
CA CYS A 105 -7.02 16.88 -4.87
C CYS A 105 -6.67 18.34 -4.60
N THR A 106 -7.66 19.08 -4.10
CA THR A 106 -7.54 20.49 -3.72
C THR A 106 -7.39 20.68 -2.22
N ALA A 107 -7.84 19.71 -1.42
CA ALA A 107 -7.66 19.69 0.03
C ALA A 107 -7.31 18.27 0.51
N PRO A 108 -6.47 18.14 1.56
CA PRO A 108 -5.83 19.22 2.34
C PRO A 108 -4.62 19.87 1.65
N ALA A 109 -4.09 19.24 0.61
CA ALA A 109 -2.89 19.71 -0.09
C ALA A 109 -3.02 19.45 -1.59
N THR A 110 -2.33 20.24 -2.39
CA THR A 110 -2.38 20.21 -3.87
C THR A 110 -1.46 19.16 -4.50
N ASN A 111 -0.59 18.55 -3.70
CA ASN A 111 0.31 17.47 -4.13
C ASN A 111 -0.31 16.08 -3.92
N LEU A 112 -1.63 16.03 -3.84
CA LEU A 112 -2.41 14.81 -3.62
C LEU A 112 -3.16 14.42 -4.88
N TYR A 113 -3.27 13.12 -5.12
CA TYR A 113 -3.97 12.57 -6.26
C TYR A 113 -4.85 11.41 -5.83
N CYS A 114 -6.12 11.49 -6.15
CA CYS A 114 -7.09 10.44 -5.87
C CYS A 114 -7.00 9.34 -6.93
N VAL A 115 -7.01 8.09 -6.50
CA VAL A 115 -7.17 6.92 -7.36
C VAL A 115 -8.37 6.13 -6.89
N SER A 116 -9.42 6.17 -7.72
CA SER A 116 -10.63 5.39 -7.52
C SER A 116 -10.46 3.97 -8.04
N VAL A 117 -10.69 2.99 -7.18
CA VAL A 117 -10.68 1.55 -7.52
C VAL A 117 -12.10 1.04 -7.67
N ASP A 118 -13.05 1.64 -6.96
CA ASP A 118 -14.46 1.24 -6.93
C ASP A 118 -15.37 2.10 -7.82
N GLY A 119 -14.80 3.07 -8.55
CA GLY A 119 -15.54 3.99 -9.41
C GLY A 119 -16.19 5.17 -8.69
N ASN A 120 -16.07 5.25 -7.36
CA ASN A 120 -16.54 6.37 -6.54
C ASN A 120 -15.42 7.38 -6.26
N ASP A 121 -15.77 8.55 -5.74
CA ASP A 121 -14.78 9.57 -5.38
C ASP A 121 -13.97 9.18 -4.13
N CYS A 122 -12.77 9.74 -3.98
CA CYS A 122 -12.02 9.60 -2.74
C CYS A 122 -12.64 10.46 -1.64
N THR A 123 -13.30 9.79 -0.70
CA THR A 123 -13.82 10.41 0.52
C THR A 123 -13.13 9.84 1.75
N THR A 124 -13.21 10.56 2.87
CA THR A 124 -12.69 10.09 4.17
C THR A 124 -13.42 8.87 4.73
N THR A 125 -14.53 8.45 4.11
CA THR A 125 -15.28 7.25 4.46
C THR A 125 -14.99 6.07 3.52
N ASN A 126 -14.39 6.32 2.35
CA ASN A 126 -14.11 5.28 1.37
C ASN A 126 -12.87 4.46 1.76
N ILE A 127 -13.07 3.15 1.98
CA ILE A 127 -12.01 2.23 2.42
C ILE A 127 -11.24 1.54 1.29
N ASN A 128 -11.75 1.65 0.05
CA ASN A 128 -11.24 0.97 -1.13
C ASN A 128 -10.34 1.89 -1.97
N ASN A 129 -10.63 3.19 -1.96
CA ASN A 129 -9.91 4.18 -2.75
C ASN A 129 -8.61 4.60 -2.08
N PHE A 130 -7.68 5.08 -2.90
CA PHE A 130 -6.36 5.49 -2.48
C PHE A 130 -6.12 6.96 -2.76
N VAL A 131 -5.29 7.56 -1.92
CA VAL A 131 -4.79 8.92 -2.12
C VAL A 131 -3.28 8.85 -2.16
N ILE A 132 -2.73 9.32 -3.26
CA ILE A 132 -1.30 9.38 -3.51
C ILE A 132 -0.82 10.75 -3.08
N GLN A 133 0.13 10.79 -2.14
CA GLN A 133 0.95 11.97 -1.89
C GLN A 133 2.18 11.91 -2.80
N ALA A 134 2.27 12.86 -3.72
CA ALA A 134 3.39 12.98 -4.63
C ALA A 134 4.32 14.10 -4.16
N ILE A 135 5.63 13.83 -4.14
CA ILE A 135 6.63 14.72 -3.58
C ILE A 135 7.71 14.88 -4.65
N ARG A 136 7.72 16.04 -5.32
CA ARG A 136 8.77 16.33 -6.29
C ARG A 136 9.97 16.94 -5.57
N PHE A 137 11.14 16.34 -5.77
CA PHE A 137 12.40 16.82 -5.22
C PHE A 137 13.40 17.03 -6.35
N ASN A 138 14.03 18.20 -6.36
CA ASN A 138 15.18 18.45 -7.22
C ASN A 138 16.27 19.15 -6.39
N LYS A 139 17.40 18.46 -6.19
CA LYS A 139 18.57 19.03 -5.50
C LYS A 139 19.46 19.83 -6.45
N ALA A 140 19.25 19.72 -7.77
CA ALA A 140 20.05 20.47 -8.72
C ALA A 140 19.81 21.97 -8.51
N THR A 141 20.89 22.74 -8.54
CA THR A 141 20.84 24.19 -8.44
C THR A 141 21.45 24.82 -9.68
N VAL A 142 20.94 25.98 -10.07
CA VAL A 142 21.49 26.81 -11.14
C VAL A 142 21.93 28.14 -10.55
N THR A 143 23.14 28.57 -10.89
CA THR A 143 23.67 29.89 -10.52
C THR A 143 23.55 30.82 -11.71
N THR A 144 22.61 31.76 -11.66
CA THR A 144 22.42 32.78 -12.70
C THR A 144 22.68 34.15 -12.08
N GLY A 145 23.62 34.92 -12.62
CA GLY A 145 23.94 36.27 -12.12
C GLY A 145 24.41 36.31 -10.66
N GLY A 146 25.12 35.26 -10.19
CA GLY A 146 25.63 35.18 -8.81
C GLY A 146 24.62 34.66 -7.78
N THR A 147 23.38 34.37 -8.17
CA THR A 147 22.35 33.80 -7.28
C THR A 147 22.14 32.33 -7.60
N THR A 148 22.31 31.45 -6.61
CA THR A 148 22.08 30.00 -6.72
C THR A 148 20.65 29.68 -6.32
N THR A 149 19.88 29.07 -7.22
CA THR A 149 18.47 28.67 -6.98
C THR A 149 18.25 27.21 -7.34
N ASN A 150 17.26 26.55 -6.74
CA ASN A 150 16.91 25.18 -7.09
C ASN A 150 16.30 25.13 -8.51
N ILE A 151 16.67 24.13 -9.30
CA ILE A 151 16.05 23.88 -10.60
C ILE A 151 14.61 23.39 -10.35
N THR A 152 13.64 24.23 -10.69
CA THR A 152 12.21 23.93 -10.51
C THR A 152 11.54 23.41 -11.78
N ASP A 153 12.26 23.39 -12.91
CA ASP A 153 11.73 22.91 -14.19
C ASP A 153 11.63 21.37 -14.19
N PRO A 154 10.42 20.79 -14.28
CA PRO A 154 10.25 19.34 -14.38
C PRO A 154 10.88 18.73 -15.65
N ALA A 155 11.09 19.50 -16.72
CA ALA A 155 11.71 19.01 -17.96
C ALA A 155 13.19 18.63 -17.77
N LYS A 156 13.86 19.17 -16.75
CA LYS A 156 15.24 18.82 -16.37
C LYS A 156 15.34 17.52 -15.57
N GLY A 157 14.21 16.85 -15.37
CA GLY A 157 14.08 15.65 -14.58
C GLY A 157 14.21 15.92 -13.08
N TYR A 158 13.65 15.02 -12.29
CA TYR A 158 13.52 15.16 -10.85
C TYR A 158 13.37 13.80 -10.18
N GLN A 159 13.59 13.80 -8.87
CA GLN A 159 13.23 12.68 -8.03
C GLN A 159 11.78 12.83 -7.57
N LEU A 160 11.01 11.76 -7.68
CA LEU A 160 9.61 11.70 -7.28
C LEU A 160 9.47 10.71 -6.11
N GLY A 161 9.07 11.24 -4.96
CA GLY A 161 8.58 10.47 -3.83
C GLY A 161 7.09 10.23 -3.97
N ILE A 162 6.65 9.01 -3.73
CA ILE A 162 5.25 8.60 -3.80
C ILE A 162 4.93 7.89 -2.50
N ARG A 163 3.91 8.38 -1.78
CA ARG A 163 3.30 7.66 -0.66
C ARG A 163 1.85 7.41 -0.97
N VAL A 164 1.39 6.17 -0.77
CA VAL A 164 -0.03 5.83 -1.01
C VAL A 164 -0.71 5.55 0.30
N TYR A 165 -1.76 6.31 0.56
CA TYR A 165 -2.63 6.19 1.71
C TYR A 165 -3.98 5.61 1.28
N ARG A 166 -4.71 5.03 2.23
CA ARG A 166 -6.14 4.76 2.04
C ARG A 166 -6.88 6.09 2.15
N ALA A 167 -7.89 6.32 1.32
CA ALA A 167 -8.71 7.53 1.39
C ALA A 167 -9.37 7.68 2.79
N SER A 168 -9.85 6.58 3.36
CA SER A 168 -10.36 6.55 4.74
C SER A 168 -9.36 6.97 5.82
N GLY A 169 -8.05 6.94 5.54
CA GLY A 169 -7.01 7.37 6.48
C GLY A 169 -7.06 8.87 6.77
N PHE A 170 -7.67 9.66 5.87
CA PHE A 170 -7.82 11.11 6.01
C PHE A 170 -8.97 11.53 6.94
N SER A 171 -9.79 10.59 7.44
CA SER A 171 -10.72 10.90 8.55
C SER A 171 -9.93 11.45 9.75
N SER A 172 -10.51 12.35 10.55
CA SER A 172 -9.89 12.80 11.81
C SER A 172 -9.78 11.69 12.86
N ASP A 173 -10.51 10.59 12.70
CA ASP A 173 -10.52 9.47 13.64
C ASP A 173 -9.17 8.76 13.68
N GLY A 174 -8.66 8.47 14.89
CA GLY A 174 -7.41 7.72 15.06
C GLY A 174 -6.13 8.54 14.85
N GLY A 175 -6.22 9.88 14.81
CA GLY A 175 -5.07 10.78 14.81
C GLY A 175 -4.54 11.17 13.43
N ASN A 176 -3.28 11.63 13.39
CA ASN A 176 -2.64 12.14 12.17
C ASN A 176 -2.13 11.00 11.27
N LEU A 177 -2.02 11.29 9.96
CA LEU A 177 -1.32 10.41 9.02
C LEU A 177 0.15 10.25 9.43
N LYS A 178 0.68 9.05 9.20
CA LYS A 178 2.06 8.69 9.52
C LYS A 178 2.94 8.71 8.26
N LYS A 179 4.25 8.64 8.47
CA LYS A 179 5.27 8.43 7.43
C LYS A 179 6.27 7.38 7.92
N ALA A 180 7.19 6.98 7.05
CA ALA A 180 8.33 6.14 7.44
C ALA A 180 8.98 6.65 8.75
N PRO A 181 9.38 5.74 9.66
CA PRO A 181 9.41 4.28 9.51
C PRO A 181 8.06 3.57 9.76
N SER A 182 7.00 4.29 10.15
CA SER A 182 5.68 3.70 10.45
C SER A 182 4.91 3.36 9.17
N LYS A 183 5.23 2.20 8.57
CA LYS A 183 4.53 1.64 7.40
C LYS A 183 3.49 0.62 7.83
N GLN A 184 2.48 0.41 6.98
CA GLN A 184 1.51 -0.66 7.20
C GLN A 184 2.22 -2.01 7.20
N PRO A 185 2.13 -2.83 8.28
CA PRO A 185 2.74 -4.14 8.26
C PRO A 185 2.05 -5.05 7.24
N THR A 186 2.81 -5.98 6.67
CA THR A 186 2.28 -7.03 5.78
C THR A 186 1.28 -7.94 6.51
N PHE A 187 1.36 -7.97 7.84
CA PHE A 187 0.43 -8.67 8.71
C PHE A 187 -0.14 -7.74 9.78
N THR A 188 -1.46 -7.73 9.94
CA THR A 188 -2.14 -6.97 10.98
C THR A 188 -3.43 -7.68 11.38
N GLY A 189 -3.78 -7.63 12.66
CA GLY A 189 -5.10 -8.04 13.12
C GLY A 189 -6.16 -7.02 12.66
N GLY A 190 -7.14 -7.47 11.88
CA GLY A 190 -8.24 -6.61 11.42
C GLY A 190 -7.87 -5.70 10.25
N THR A 191 -8.25 -4.41 10.31
CA THR A 191 -8.12 -3.51 9.15
C THR A 191 -6.73 -2.91 8.96
N GLY A 192 -5.79 -3.10 9.89
CA GLY A 192 -4.51 -2.40 9.88
C GLY A 192 -4.59 -0.95 10.33
N ASP A 193 -3.42 -0.33 10.45
CA ASP A 193 -3.26 1.09 10.76
C ASP A 193 -3.62 1.92 9.54
N ARG A 194 -4.81 2.53 9.54
CA ARG A 194 -5.30 3.33 8.41
C ARG A 194 -4.49 4.62 8.20
N LYS A 195 -3.68 5.03 9.18
CA LYS A 195 -2.86 6.24 9.15
C LYS A 195 -1.49 6.00 8.53
N ALA A 196 -1.03 4.75 8.54
CA ALA A 196 0.23 4.38 7.90
C ALA A 196 0.07 4.32 6.37
N PRO A 197 1.08 4.78 5.60
CA PRO A 197 1.09 4.55 4.17
C PRO A 197 1.14 3.05 3.88
N LEU A 198 0.44 2.63 2.83
CA LEU A 198 0.48 1.27 2.31
C LEU A 198 1.79 1.01 1.58
N ILE A 199 2.29 2.00 0.86
CA ILE A 199 3.55 1.96 0.14
C ILE A 199 4.22 3.33 0.18
N GLU A 200 5.55 3.30 0.15
CA GLU A 200 6.40 4.47 -0.07
C GLU A 200 7.48 4.06 -1.07
N MET A 201 7.60 4.82 -2.16
CA MET A 201 8.63 4.60 -3.18
C MET A 201 9.23 5.92 -3.61
N THR A 202 10.48 5.87 -4.05
CA THR A 202 11.20 7.00 -4.62
C THR A 202 11.73 6.56 -5.98
N THR A 203 11.53 7.38 -7.00
CA THR A 203 11.97 7.09 -8.37
C THR A 203 12.45 8.35 -9.06
N GLU A 204 13.32 8.20 -10.05
CA GLU A 204 13.66 9.29 -10.95
C GLU A 204 12.60 9.38 -12.08
N VAL A 205 12.31 10.62 -12.47
CA VAL A 205 11.47 10.96 -13.62
C VAL A 205 12.27 11.90 -14.52
N SER A 206 12.35 11.55 -15.80
CA SER A 206 12.98 12.34 -16.85
C SER A 206 12.04 12.43 -18.04
N THR A 207 11.46 13.61 -18.26
CA THR A 207 10.59 13.89 -19.41
C THR A 207 11.32 14.84 -20.34
N GLY A 208 12.06 14.29 -21.32
CA GLY A 208 12.88 15.08 -22.25
C GLY A 208 14.22 15.56 -21.68
N ALA A 209 14.57 15.16 -20.45
CA ALA A 209 15.87 15.47 -19.87
C ALA A 209 17.00 14.76 -20.62
N THR A 210 18.10 15.46 -20.87
CA THR A 210 19.30 14.88 -21.46
C THR A 210 20.14 14.16 -20.40
N PHE A 211 21.07 13.31 -20.84
CA PHE A 211 22.05 12.70 -19.95
C PHE A 211 22.85 13.77 -19.16
N SER A 212 23.14 14.92 -19.79
CA SER A 212 23.81 16.03 -19.13
C SER A 212 23.00 16.61 -17.96
N ASP A 213 21.68 16.79 -18.14
CA ASP A 213 20.79 17.31 -17.08
C ASP A 213 20.74 16.36 -15.88
N PHE A 214 20.72 15.05 -16.15
CA PHE A 214 20.80 14.02 -15.10
C PHE A 214 22.10 14.11 -14.32
N CYS A 215 23.22 14.30 -15.02
CA CYS A 215 24.54 14.34 -14.44
C CYS A 215 24.82 15.62 -13.65
N GLU A 216 24.31 16.76 -14.10
CA GLU A 216 24.34 18.00 -13.34
C GLU A 216 23.59 17.85 -12.01
N ARG A 217 22.43 17.17 -12.03
CA ARG A 217 21.67 16.85 -10.80
C ARG A 217 22.45 15.93 -9.87
N LEU A 218 23.12 14.90 -10.39
CA LEU A 218 23.90 13.96 -9.58
C LEU A 218 25.15 14.57 -8.97
N LYS A 219 25.81 15.54 -9.63
CA LYS A 219 27.00 16.21 -9.07
C LYS A 219 26.72 16.91 -7.73
N VAL A 220 25.49 17.39 -7.53
CA VAL A 220 25.08 18.08 -6.28
C VAL A 220 24.83 17.09 -5.13
N THR A 221 24.45 15.86 -5.42
CA THR A 221 24.30 14.79 -4.42
C THR A 221 25.58 13.98 -4.21
N ASN A 222 26.37 13.80 -5.26
CA ASN A 222 27.62 13.06 -5.29
C ASN A 222 28.68 13.83 -6.10
N PRO A 223 29.57 14.59 -5.44
CA PRO A 223 30.61 15.38 -6.11
C PRO A 223 31.59 14.54 -6.95
N GLN A 224 31.63 13.23 -6.72
CA GLN A 224 32.48 12.27 -7.43
C GLN A 224 31.78 11.63 -8.64
N SER A 225 30.54 12.02 -8.97
CA SER A 225 29.86 11.46 -10.14
C SER A 225 30.53 11.96 -11.43
N THR A 226 31.40 11.12 -12.01
CA THR A 226 31.96 11.33 -13.34
C THR A 226 31.00 10.75 -14.37
N CYS A 227 30.02 11.55 -14.78
CA CYS A 227 29.31 11.29 -16.01
C CYS A 227 30.21 11.66 -17.18
N SER A 228 30.85 10.66 -17.77
CA SER A 228 31.66 10.74 -18.99
C SER A 228 30.99 9.97 -20.11
#